data_AF-A0A1F5V0L0-F1
#
_entry.id   AF-A0A1F5V0L0-F1
#
_cell.length_a   1.000
_cell.length_b   1.000
_cell.length_c   1.000
_cell.angle_alpha   90.00
_cell.angle_beta   90.00
_cell.angle_gamma   90.00
#
_symmetry.space_group_name_H-M   'P 1'
#
loop_
_entity.id
_entity.type
_entity.pdbx_description
1 polymer ?
#
loop_
_entity_poly.entity_id
_entity_poly.type
_entity_poly.pdbx_seq_one_letter_code
_entity_poly.pdbx_strand_id
1 'polypeptide(L)'
;MLNTKHSRRTEKKMIIVVIFLMTASISYASFLDRELSTMSRKFAGEIERSGMGKSVTLGVSNFNCLDLSMSQRQIGTGIAELLVSALNKEKGDTIILIERNQISKVLEEQKIYLSGMTEQSAVEKVGKVLGVKILITGDISIEGDAYAVNARAVSTETGKILASYKTALPITEFENKAKHYIIQRRESTAFYFGYLSNYVTPVTGVTTTKNGVTISDVSLLNNMLDVIIFGGRAFFSDYVAFDIAMLMGYRSSGDHALAYVDNISFKVNNNLDSVKSFGTSFGTAFTLYGVYPINPATDFFIGPGYELWSIGGGEFLNFSSVTLSYGIEWRFSSGIGIDIFGKYPLFNSSDIETIYNYNTTIMKFPMAKFGPSFAANLIFYF
;
A
#
# COMPACT_ATOMS: atom_id res chain seq x y z
N MET A 1 -11.64 52.29 -0.46
CA MET A 1 -11.60 51.96 0.99
C MET A 1 -12.50 50.78 1.42
N LEU A 2 -13.44 50.29 0.59
CA LEU A 2 -14.31 49.14 0.96
C LEU A 2 -13.65 47.75 0.79
N ASN A 3 -12.65 47.60 -0.08
CA ASN A 3 -12.09 46.28 -0.42
C ASN A 3 -11.13 45.70 0.66
N THR A 4 -10.44 46.57 1.41
CA THR A 4 -9.51 46.17 2.48
C THR A 4 -10.21 45.72 3.75
N LYS A 5 -11.46 46.17 3.99
CA LYS A 5 -12.26 45.82 5.17
C LYS A 5 -12.92 44.45 5.04
N HIS A 6 -13.20 44.00 3.81
CA HIS A 6 -13.74 42.67 3.54
C HIS A 6 -12.64 41.59 3.63
N SER A 7 -11.49 41.83 3.00
CA SER A 7 -10.30 40.94 3.07
C SER A 7 -9.84 40.67 4.52
N ARG A 8 -9.72 41.71 5.36
CA ARG A 8 -9.36 41.54 6.78
C ARG A 8 -10.39 40.76 7.60
N ARG A 9 -11.66 40.71 7.17
CA ARG A 9 -12.73 39.97 7.86
C ARG A 9 -12.72 38.49 7.46
N THR A 10 -12.37 38.18 6.21
CA THR A 10 -12.12 36.80 5.75
C THR A 10 -10.84 36.23 6.34
N GLU A 11 -9.74 37.00 6.40
CA GLU A 11 -8.50 36.57 7.06
C GLU A 11 -8.69 36.25 8.54
N LYS A 12 -9.41 37.10 9.30
CA LYS A 12 -9.72 36.83 10.72
C LYS A 12 -10.59 35.59 10.90
N LYS A 13 -11.57 35.35 10.02
CA LYS A 13 -12.40 34.13 10.07
C LYS A 13 -11.57 32.88 9.74
N MET A 14 -10.67 32.97 8.77
CA MET A 14 -9.79 31.86 8.38
C MET A 14 -8.79 31.50 9.49
N ILE A 15 -8.21 32.51 10.16
CA ILE A 15 -7.32 32.32 11.31
C ILE A 15 -8.06 31.66 12.49
N ILE A 16 -9.31 32.08 12.77
CA ILE A 16 -10.12 31.46 13.84
C ILE A 16 -10.45 30.01 13.52
N VAL A 17 -10.77 29.67 12.26
CA VAL A 17 -11.04 28.29 11.84
C VAL A 17 -9.77 27.42 11.91
N VAL A 18 -8.61 27.94 11.50
CA VAL A 18 -7.33 27.22 11.60
C VAL A 18 -6.91 27.02 13.07
N ILE A 19 -7.09 28.02 13.93
CA ILE A 19 -6.84 27.88 15.38
C ILE A 19 -7.82 26.87 15.98
N PHE A 20 -9.11 26.91 15.63
CA PHE A 20 -10.10 25.95 16.11
C PHE A 20 -9.78 24.52 15.66
N LEU A 21 -9.38 24.33 14.40
CA LEU A 21 -8.92 23.03 13.85
C LEU A 21 -7.61 22.56 14.52
N MET A 22 -6.66 23.45 14.78
CA MET A 22 -5.43 23.13 15.52
C MET A 22 -5.72 22.78 16.98
N THR A 23 -6.59 23.51 17.66
CA THR A 23 -6.99 23.20 19.05
C THR A 23 -7.81 21.92 19.14
N ALA A 24 -8.64 21.62 18.14
CA ALA A 24 -9.33 20.35 18.05
C ALA A 24 -8.32 19.20 17.90
N SER A 25 -7.37 19.28 16.97
CA SER A 25 -6.33 18.26 16.78
C SER A 25 -5.44 18.06 18.02
N ILE A 26 -5.14 19.12 18.77
CA ILE A 26 -4.37 19.05 20.03
C ILE A 26 -5.24 18.45 21.16
N SER A 27 -6.54 18.77 21.23
CA SER A 27 -7.47 18.14 22.18
C SER A 27 -7.76 16.68 21.86
N TYR A 28 -7.75 16.27 20.58
CA TYR A 28 -7.97 14.89 20.19
C TYR A 28 -6.78 13.98 20.56
N ALA A 29 -5.52 14.36 20.29
CA ALA A 29 -4.33 13.56 20.69
C ALA A 29 -4.12 13.42 22.21
N SER A 30 -4.87 14.17 23.02
CA SER A 30 -4.85 14.13 24.49
C SER A 30 -5.75 13.05 25.09
N PHE A 31 -6.68 12.48 24.30
CA PHE A 31 -7.67 11.54 24.80
C PHE A 31 -7.07 10.17 25.07
N LEU A 32 -6.31 9.60 24.12
CA LEU A 32 -5.70 8.29 24.26
C LEU A 32 -4.68 8.24 25.41
N ASP A 33 -3.84 9.27 25.54
CA ASP A 33 -2.93 9.38 26.70
C ASP A 33 -3.70 9.41 28.01
N ARG A 34 -4.79 10.19 28.08
CA ARG A 34 -5.61 10.28 29.28
C ARG A 34 -6.27 8.95 29.63
N GLU A 35 -6.78 8.21 28.65
CA GLU A 35 -7.38 6.88 28.88
C GLU A 35 -6.34 5.85 29.32
N LEU A 36 -5.18 5.78 28.65
CA LEU A 36 -4.11 4.87 29.02
C LEU A 36 -3.53 5.20 30.40
N SER A 37 -3.31 6.47 30.71
CA SER A 37 -2.90 6.91 32.05
C SER A 37 -3.97 6.60 33.11
N THR A 38 -5.26 6.74 32.79
CA THR A 38 -6.36 6.39 33.71
C THR A 38 -6.41 4.89 33.98
N MET A 39 -6.27 4.08 32.92
CA MET A 39 -6.14 2.63 33.03
C MET A 39 -4.94 2.26 33.91
N SER A 40 -3.80 2.90 33.67
CA SER A 40 -2.54 2.65 34.38
C SER A 40 -2.63 3.00 35.86
N ARG A 41 -3.20 4.16 36.22
CA ARG A 41 -3.45 4.57 37.61
C ARG A 41 -4.43 3.65 38.33
N LYS A 42 -5.50 3.22 37.65
CA LYS A 42 -6.45 2.27 38.25
C LYS A 42 -5.78 0.94 38.54
N PHE A 43 -4.98 0.41 37.61
CA PHE A 43 -4.21 -0.80 37.87
C PHE A 43 -3.21 -0.59 39.01
N ALA A 44 -2.39 0.45 38.98
CA ALA A 44 -1.43 0.72 40.05
C ALA A 44 -2.11 0.83 41.43
N GLY A 45 -3.22 1.57 41.54
CA GLY A 45 -3.94 1.75 42.80
C GLY A 45 -4.58 0.47 43.33
N GLU A 46 -5.19 -0.37 42.48
CA GLU A 46 -5.74 -1.66 42.92
C GLU A 46 -4.64 -2.65 43.29
N ILE A 47 -3.49 -2.60 42.62
CA ILE A 47 -2.31 -3.41 42.94
C ILE A 47 -1.75 -3.02 44.30
N GLU A 48 -1.61 -1.73 44.59
CA GLU A 48 -1.18 -1.26 45.91
C GLU A 48 -2.15 -1.70 47.02
N ARG A 49 -3.46 -1.58 46.78
CA ARG A 49 -4.50 -2.00 47.74
C ARG A 49 -4.54 -3.49 48.00
N SER A 50 -4.13 -4.31 47.04
CA SER A 50 -4.08 -5.76 47.20
C SER A 50 -3.06 -6.25 48.24
N GLY A 51 -2.18 -5.36 48.74
CA GLY A 51 -1.26 -5.66 49.84
C GLY A 51 -0.03 -6.49 49.43
N MET A 52 0.30 -6.56 48.14
CA MET A 52 1.39 -7.39 47.59
C MET A 52 2.83 -6.89 47.86
N GLY A 53 3.05 -6.07 48.89
CA GLY A 53 4.38 -5.62 49.32
C GLY A 53 4.87 -4.33 48.65
N LYS A 54 6.06 -3.87 49.05
CA LYS A 54 6.62 -2.54 48.71
C LYS A 54 7.10 -2.41 47.26
N SER A 55 7.29 -3.53 46.55
CA SER A 55 7.63 -3.57 45.12
C SER A 55 7.03 -4.82 44.49
N VAL A 56 6.31 -4.64 43.37
CA VAL A 56 5.59 -5.74 42.69
C VAL A 56 6.05 -5.86 41.25
N THR A 57 6.40 -7.09 40.85
CA THR A 57 6.77 -7.42 39.46
C THR A 57 5.53 -7.62 38.61
N LEU A 58 5.37 -6.76 37.61
CA LEU A 58 4.22 -6.69 36.70
C LEU A 58 4.66 -7.05 35.28
N GLY A 59 3.86 -7.87 34.61
CA GLY A 59 4.03 -8.21 33.20
C GLY A 59 2.83 -7.75 32.38
N VAL A 60 3.04 -7.39 31.12
CA VAL A 60 1.97 -7.13 30.15
C VAL A 60 2.09 -8.13 29.00
N SER A 61 1.02 -8.86 28.72
CA SER A 61 0.93 -9.80 27.61
C SER A 61 0.29 -9.15 26.37
N ASN A 62 0.44 -9.79 25.21
CA ASN A 62 -0.30 -9.38 24.02
C ASN A 62 -1.80 -9.51 24.29
N PHE A 63 -2.57 -8.50 23.89
CA PHE A 63 -4.02 -8.54 23.99
C PHE A 63 -4.60 -9.42 22.88
N ASN A 64 -5.60 -10.22 23.23
CA ASN A 64 -6.28 -11.09 22.28
C ASN A 64 -7.22 -10.27 21.38
N CYS A 65 -7.07 -10.40 20.06
CA CYS A 65 -7.94 -9.72 19.11
C CYS A 65 -9.07 -10.67 18.73
N LEU A 66 -10.32 -10.26 18.96
CA LEU A 66 -11.49 -11.09 18.62
C LEU A 66 -11.75 -11.12 17.10
N ASP A 67 -11.16 -10.19 16.36
CA ASP A 67 -11.26 -10.09 14.90
C ASP A 67 -9.91 -10.45 14.24
N LEU A 68 -9.97 -11.23 13.17
CA LEU A 68 -8.77 -11.71 12.46
C LEU A 68 -7.98 -10.54 11.86
N SER A 69 -8.68 -9.53 11.36
CA SER A 69 -8.08 -8.32 10.78
C SER A 69 -7.20 -7.57 11.79
N MET A 70 -7.67 -7.43 13.03
CA MET A 70 -6.89 -6.81 14.11
C MET A 70 -5.70 -7.67 14.53
N SER A 71 -5.87 -8.99 14.56
CA SER A 71 -4.80 -9.93 14.91
C SER A 71 -3.66 -9.86 13.89
N GLN A 72 -3.98 -9.90 12.60
CA GLN A 72 -3.02 -9.77 11.50
C GLN A 72 -2.29 -8.43 11.56
N ARG A 73 -3.01 -7.36 11.93
CA ARG A 73 -2.46 -6.02 12.05
C ARG A 73 -1.69 -5.74 13.35
N GLN A 74 -1.54 -6.74 14.21
CA GLN A 74 -0.82 -6.64 15.49
C GLN A 74 -1.40 -5.57 16.43
N ILE A 75 -2.71 -5.29 16.35
CA ILE A 75 -3.37 -4.27 17.17
C ILE A 75 -3.20 -4.57 18.67
N GLY A 76 -3.31 -5.85 19.06
CA GLY A 76 -3.09 -6.28 20.44
C GLY A 76 -1.67 -6.06 20.96
N THR A 77 -0.67 -6.14 20.08
CA THR A 77 0.72 -5.79 20.40
C THR A 77 0.86 -4.29 20.61
N GLY A 78 0.25 -3.48 19.73
CA GLY A 78 0.26 -2.02 19.86
C GLY A 78 -0.36 -1.52 21.16
N ILE A 79 -1.49 -2.10 21.59
CA ILE A 79 -2.12 -1.75 22.87
C ILE A 79 -1.20 -2.11 24.05
N ALA A 80 -0.59 -3.29 24.02
CA ALA A 80 0.34 -3.72 25.07
C ALA A 80 1.54 -2.75 25.20
N GLU A 81 2.16 -2.34 24.09
CA GLU A 81 3.31 -1.42 24.09
C GLU A 81 2.97 -0.02 24.59
N LEU A 82 1.82 0.52 24.16
CA LEU A 82 1.34 1.80 24.64
C LEU A 82 0.98 1.75 26.14
N LEU A 83 0.41 0.64 26.61
CA LEU A 83 0.11 0.44 28.03
C LEU A 83 1.40 0.29 28.87
N VAL A 84 2.38 -0.47 28.40
CA VAL A 84 3.71 -0.56 29.05
C VAL A 84 4.34 0.83 29.17
N SER A 85 4.24 1.64 28.12
CA SER A 85 4.73 3.02 28.10
C SER A 85 4.00 3.92 29.10
N ALA A 86 2.67 3.79 29.20
CA ALA A 86 1.86 4.54 30.17
C ALA A 86 2.15 4.10 31.62
N LEU A 87 2.23 2.80 31.88
CA LEU A 87 2.64 2.24 33.17
C LEU A 87 4.06 2.70 33.53
N ASN A 88 4.98 2.82 32.56
CA ASN A 88 6.32 3.40 32.73
C ASN A 88 6.34 4.84 33.21
N LYS A 89 5.37 5.65 32.79
CA LYS A 89 5.30 7.06 33.19
C LYS A 89 4.63 7.25 34.55
N GLU A 90 3.65 6.42 34.87
CA GLU A 90 2.84 6.58 36.10
C GLU A 90 3.47 5.89 37.32
N LYS A 91 4.45 5.01 37.13
CA LYS A 91 5.06 4.28 38.24
C LYS A 91 6.15 5.09 38.95
N GLY A 92 6.02 5.18 40.27
CA GLY A 92 7.16 5.42 41.16
C GLY A 92 8.01 4.14 41.34
N ASP A 93 8.82 4.08 42.39
CA ASP A 93 9.75 2.97 42.69
C ASP A 93 9.08 1.60 43.03
N THR A 94 7.75 1.52 42.97
CA THR A 94 6.95 0.40 43.50
C THR A 94 6.59 -0.67 42.45
N ILE A 95 6.80 -0.42 41.15
CA ILE A 95 6.44 -1.38 40.08
C ILE A 95 7.65 -1.74 39.22
N ILE A 96 8.02 -3.02 39.21
CA ILE A 96 9.05 -3.56 38.33
C ILE A 96 8.34 -4.13 37.10
N LEU A 97 8.56 -3.56 35.91
CA LEU A 97 7.99 -4.09 34.67
C LEU A 97 8.93 -5.11 34.04
N ILE A 98 8.39 -6.25 33.65
CA ILE A 98 9.07 -7.22 32.78
C ILE A 98 8.76 -6.90 31.32
N GLU A 99 9.79 -6.99 30.48
CA GLU A 99 9.65 -6.77 29.05
C GLU A 99 8.67 -7.75 28.41
N ARG A 100 7.77 -7.21 27.58
CA ARG A 100 6.74 -7.96 26.85
C ARG A 100 7.32 -9.11 26.04
N ASN A 101 8.49 -8.92 25.43
CA ASN A 101 9.15 -9.93 24.61
C ASN A 101 9.55 -11.18 25.42
N GLN A 102 9.91 -11.02 26.70
CA GLN A 102 10.22 -12.16 27.56
C GLN A 102 8.96 -12.96 27.89
N ILE A 103 7.85 -12.28 28.18
CA ILE A 103 6.54 -12.89 28.41
C ILE A 103 6.05 -13.61 27.15
N SER A 104 6.21 -12.97 25.99
CA SER A 104 5.80 -13.52 24.68
C SER A 104 6.54 -14.82 24.37
N LYS A 105 7.85 -14.88 24.59
CA LYS A 105 8.66 -16.11 24.41
C LYS A 105 8.15 -17.26 25.28
N VAL A 106 7.89 -17.01 26.56
CA VAL A 106 7.38 -18.05 27.47
C VAL A 106 6.00 -18.54 27.01
N LEU A 107 5.13 -17.65 26.55
CA LEU A 107 3.80 -18.02 26.03
C LEU A 107 3.86 -18.75 24.68
N GLU A 108 4.80 -18.40 23.79
CA GLU A 108 5.03 -19.09 22.52
C GLU A 108 5.56 -20.50 22.72
N GLU A 109 6.51 -20.69 23.65
CA GLU A 109 6.97 -22.01 24.06
C GLU A 109 5.78 -22.86 24.55
N GLN A 110 4.80 -22.29 25.27
CA GLN A 110 3.61 -23.03 25.70
C GLN A 110 2.70 -23.45 24.54
N LYS A 111 2.52 -22.60 23.52
CA LYS A 111 1.70 -22.94 22.33
C LYS A 111 2.24 -24.16 21.57
N ILE A 112 3.56 -24.38 21.62
CA ILE A 112 4.21 -25.54 20.98
C ILE A 112 3.94 -26.84 21.75
N TYR A 113 3.74 -26.78 23.08
CA TYR A 113 3.67 -27.98 23.91
C TYR A 113 2.25 -28.55 24.11
N LEU A 114 1.15 -27.77 24.09
CA LEU A 114 -0.20 -28.31 24.30
C LEU A 114 -1.32 -27.44 23.67
N SER A 115 -2.08 -27.98 22.73
CA SER A 115 -3.31 -27.39 22.14
C SER A 115 -4.53 -27.38 23.09
N GLY A 116 -4.32 -27.62 24.39
CA GLY A 116 -5.38 -27.78 25.40
C GLY A 116 -5.19 -26.94 26.67
N MET A 117 -4.37 -25.90 26.64
CA MET A 117 -4.15 -25.04 27.82
C MET A 117 -5.27 -24.02 28.01
N THR A 118 -5.73 -23.88 29.26
CA THR A 118 -6.62 -22.80 29.68
C THR A 118 -5.82 -21.52 29.94
N GLU A 119 -6.45 -20.35 29.86
CA GLU A 119 -5.79 -19.06 30.13
C GLU A 119 -5.09 -19.03 31.50
N GLN A 120 -5.66 -19.73 32.50
CA GLN A 120 -5.11 -19.79 33.85
C GLN A 120 -3.75 -20.51 33.93
N SER A 121 -3.56 -21.62 33.21
CA SER A 121 -2.28 -22.35 33.26
C SER A 121 -1.15 -21.58 32.56
N ALA A 122 -1.47 -20.80 31.53
CA ALA A 122 -0.53 -19.89 30.88
C ALA A 122 -0.07 -18.77 31.84
N VAL A 123 -1.01 -18.15 32.55
CA VAL A 123 -0.74 -17.09 33.54
C VAL A 123 0.14 -17.59 34.68
N GLU A 124 -0.15 -18.77 35.24
CA GLU A 124 0.65 -19.36 36.32
C GLU A 124 2.10 -19.66 35.90
N LYS A 125 2.28 -20.15 34.67
CA LYS A 125 3.61 -20.49 34.15
C LYS A 125 4.46 -19.24 33.93
N VAL A 126 3.89 -18.17 33.37
CA VAL A 126 4.56 -16.88 33.23
C VAL A 126 5.05 -16.39 34.60
N GLY A 127 4.22 -16.51 35.65
CA GLY A 127 4.64 -16.14 37.00
C GLY A 127 5.79 -17.00 37.56
N LYS A 128 5.74 -18.32 37.35
CA LYS A 128 6.80 -19.24 37.80
C LYS A 128 8.13 -19.04 37.08
N VAL A 129 8.10 -18.74 35.77
CA VAL A 129 9.30 -18.65 34.94
C VAL A 129 9.95 -17.27 35.02
N LEU A 130 9.16 -16.19 34.97
CA LEU A 130 9.66 -14.82 34.89
C LEU A 130 9.57 -14.08 36.23
N GLY A 131 9.08 -14.73 37.30
CA GLY A 131 8.89 -14.08 38.61
C GLY A 131 7.82 -12.98 38.59
N VAL A 132 6.98 -12.94 37.55
CA VAL A 132 5.89 -11.98 37.42
C VAL A 132 4.83 -12.31 38.47
N LYS A 133 4.46 -11.36 39.33
CA LYS A 133 3.41 -11.54 40.34
C LYS A 133 2.02 -11.20 39.80
N ILE A 134 1.98 -10.30 38.83
CA ILE A 134 0.75 -9.83 38.20
C ILE A 134 0.94 -9.79 36.70
N LEU A 135 0.02 -10.42 35.97
CA LEU A 135 -0.03 -10.34 34.52
C LEU A 135 -1.21 -9.48 34.10
N ILE A 136 -0.96 -8.45 33.30
CA ILE A 136 -1.99 -7.71 32.57
C ILE A 136 -2.23 -8.41 31.23
N THR A 137 -3.47 -8.76 30.98
CA THR A 137 -3.95 -9.40 29.75
C THR A 137 -5.35 -8.91 29.42
N GLY A 138 -5.87 -9.25 28.26
CA GLY A 138 -7.17 -8.75 27.84
C GLY A 138 -7.58 -9.11 26.43
N ASP A 139 -8.74 -8.63 26.05
CA ASP A 139 -9.36 -8.82 24.74
C ASP A 139 -9.70 -7.47 24.09
N ILE A 140 -9.74 -7.47 22.75
CA ILE A 140 -10.05 -6.30 21.92
C ILE A 140 -11.13 -6.67 20.91
N SER A 141 -12.17 -5.84 20.85
CA SER A 141 -13.22 -5.86 19.82
C SER A 141 -13.30 -4.52 19.08
N ILE A 142 -14.00 -4.52 17.94
CA ILE A 142 -14.36 -3.30 17.21
C ILE A 142 -15.79 -2.93 17.61
N GLU A 143 -15.98 -1.73 18.14
CA GLU A 143 -17.30 -1.16 18.48
C GLU A 143 -17.43 0.19 17.75
N GLY A 144 -18.05 0.20 16.57
CA GLY A 144 -18.12 1.38 15.71
C GLY A 144 -16.72 1.80 15.22
N ASP A 145 -16.36 3.07 15.44
CA ASP A 145 -15.07 3.64 15.05
C ASP A 145 -14.01 3.59 16.17
N ALA A 146 -14.19 2.68 17.13
CA ALA A 146 -13.30 2.53 18.27
C ALA A 146 -12.90 1.06 18.51
N TYR A 147 -11.67 0.86 18.99
CA TYR A 147 -11.24 -0.37 19.61
C TYR A 147 -11.74 -0.41 21.05
N ALA A 148 -12.67 -1.30 21.34
CA ALA A 148 -13.08 -1.59 22.71
C ALA A 148 -12.07 -2.55 23.33
N VAL A 149 -11.31 -2.03 24.30
CA VAL A 149 -10.23 -2.75 24.99
C VAL A 149 -10.73 -3.15 26.36
N ASN A 150 -10.66 -4.44 26.67
CA ASN A 150 -10.95 -4.98 28.00
C ASN A 150 -9.67 -5.53 28.62
N ALA A 151 -9.06 -4.75 29.52
CA ALA A 151 -7.83 -5.11 30.21
C ALA A 151 -8.14 -5.70 31.60
N ARG A 152 -7.35 -6.68 32.04
CA ARG A 152 -7.48 -7.37 33.33
C ARG A 152 -6.11 -7.61 33.93
N ALA A 153 -5.95 -7.28 35.21
CA ALA A 153 -4.77 -7.62 36.00
C ALA A 153 -5.04 -8.89 36.79
N VAL A 154 -4.23 -9.92 36.58
CA VAL A 154 -4.42 -11.26 37.14
C VAL A 154 -3.24 -11.62 38.04
N SER A 155 -3.52 -12.07 39.27
CA SER A 155 -2.50 -12.64 40.15
C SER A 155 -1.99 -13.95 39.56
N THR A 156 -0.69 -14.05 39.30
CA THR A 156 -0.10 -15.27 38.72
C THR A 156 -0.01 -16.43 39.70
N GLU A 157 -0.10 -16.15 41.01
CA GLU A 157 -0.09 -17.17 42.07
C GLU A 157 -1.47 -17.81 42.28
N THR A 158 -2.54 -17.02 42.16
CA THR A 158 -3.90 -17.47 42.51
C THR A 158 -4.84 -17.56 41.31
N GLY A 159 -4.45 -17.02 40.15
CA GLY A 159 -5.33 -16.88 38.98
C GLY A 159 -6.46 -15.86 39.15
N LYS A 160 -6.55 -15.18 40.30
CA LYS A 160 -7.63 -14.22 40.57
C LYS A 160 -7.43 -12.92 39.81
N ILE A 161 -8.53 -12.40 39.24
CA ILE A 161 -8.58 -11.06 38.67
C ILE A 161 -8.59 -10.06 39.83
N LEU A 162 -7.56 -9.22 39.88
CA LEU A 162 -7.40 -8.18 40.89
C LEU A 162 -8.08 -6.88 40.46
N ALA A 163 -8.04 -6.58 39.16
CA ALA A 163 -8.67 -5.41 38.58
C ALA A 163 -9.04 -5.67 37.12
N SER A 164 -10.07 -4.98 36.64
CA SER A 164 -10.47 -4.98 35.23
C SER A 164 -10.87 -3.56 34.83
N TYR A 165 -10.54 -3.19 33.60
CA TYR A 165 -10.87 -1.89 33.03
C TYR A 165 -11.23 -2.03 31.56
N LYS A 166 -12.41 -1.54 31.20
CA LYS A 166 -12.86 -1.41 29.81
C LYS A 166 -12.75 0.04 29.37
N THR A 167 -12.23 0.27 28.17
CA THR A 167 -12.21 1.59 27.53
C THR A 167 -12.42 1.45 26.03
N ALA A 168 -12.85 2.53 25.38
CA ALA A 168 -12.99 2.62 23.94
C ALA A 168 -11.95 3.61 23.41
N LEU A 169 -11.06 3.12 22.55
CA LEU A 169 -9.98 3.91 21.95
C LEU A 169 -10.35 4.23 20.49
N PRO A 170 -10.50 5.50 20.10
CA PRO A 170 -10.75 5.85 18.71
C PRO A 170 -9.69 5.26 17.78
N ILE A 171 -10.13 4.56 16.72
CA ILE A 171 -9.25 3.79 15.83
C ILE A 171 -8.14 4.68 15.26
N THR A 172 -8.51 5.83 14.67
CA THR A 172 -7.55 6.74 14.03
C THR A 172 -6.48 7.25 14.99
N GLU A 173 -6.85 7.60 16.22
CA GLU A 173 -5.91 8.15 17.21
C GLU A 173 -4.97 7.06 17.72
N PHE A 174 -5.52 5.88 18.05
CA PHE A 174 -4.74 4.72 18.43
C PHE A 174 -3.75 4.33 17.34
N GLU A 175 -4.21 4.17 16.11
CA GLU A 175 -3.36 3.70 15.01
C GLU A 175 -2.23 4.69 14.71
N ASN A 176 -2.51 6.00 14.72
CA ASN A 176 -1.48 7.03 14.51
C ASN A 176 -0.39 6.98 15.60
N LYS A 177 -0.79 6.77 16.85
CA LYS A 177 0.16 6.70 17.97
C LYS A 177 0.92 5.37 18.02
N ALA A 178 0.23 4.27 17.73
CA ALA A 178 0.77 2.93 17.73
C ALA A 178 1.48 2.55 16.43
N LYS A 179 1.68 3.50 15.50
CA LYS A 179 2.14 3.27 14.13
C LYS A 179 3.44 2.45 13.97
N HIS A 180 4.29 2.41 15.00
CA HIS A 180 5.54 1.64 15.01
C HIS A 180 5.38 0.22 15.60
N TYR A 181 4.22 -0.07 16.18
CA TYR A 181 3.91 -1.33 16.85
C TYR A 181 2.81 -2.12 16.13
N ILE A 182 2.11 -1.50 15.18
CA ILE A 182 1.03 -2.11 14.40
C ILE A 182 1.36 -2.10 12.92
N ILE A 183 0.70 -2.99 12.19
CA ILE A 183 0.59 -2.88 10.74
C ILE A 183 -0.56 -1.89 10.45
N GLN A 184 -0.23 -0.77 9.84
CA GLN A 184 -1.21 0.29 9.54
C GLN A 184 -2.29 -0.21 8.60
N ARG A 185 -3.50 0.36 8.73
CA ARG A 185 -4.60 0.09 7.82
C ARG A 185 -4.16 0.57 6.46
N ARG A 186 -4.10 -0.33 5.48
CA ARG A 186 -3.88 0.10 4.10
C ARG A 186 -5.08 0.92 3.66
N GLU A 187 -4.81 2.10 3.13
CA GLU A 187 -5.82 2.93 2.48
C GLU A 187 -6.57 2.09 1.44
N SER A 188 -7.89 2.28 1.37
CA SER A 188 -8.74 1.45 0.51
C SER A 188 -8.47 1.68 -0.97
N THR A 189 -7.94 2.86 -1.30
CA THR A 189 -7.68 3.27 -2.67
C THR A 189 -6.41 4.13 -2.76
N ALA A 190 -5.84 4.17 -3.96
CA ALA A 190 -4.74 5.06 -4.29
C ALA A 190 -4.87 5.57 -5.73
N PHE A 191 -4.36 6.77 -5.97
CA PHE A 191 -4.12 7.30 -7.32
C PHE A 191 -2.63 7.48 -7.51
N TYR A 192 -2.15 7.24 -8.71
CA TYR A 192 -0.74 7.43 -9.02
C TYR A 192 -0.53 8.00 -10.40
N PHE A 193 0.62 8.64 -10.57
CA PHE A 193 1.15 9.01 -11.86
C PHE A 193 2.61 8.57 -11.96
N GLY A 194 3.05 8.23 -13.16
CA GLY A 194 4.39 7.76 -13.35
C GLY A 194 4.86 7.78 -14.78
N TYR A 195 6.07 7.27 -14.95
CA TYR A 195 6.77 7.21 -16.21
C TYR A 195 7.30 5.79 -16.44
N LEU A 196 7.06 5.29 -17.64
CA LEU A 196 7.44 3.97 -18.11
C LEU A 196 8.18 4.13 -19.42
N SER A 197 9.31 3.45 -19.57
CA SER A 197 9.96 3.32 -20.87
C SER A 197 9.87 1.86 -21.30
N ASN A 198 9.12 1.61 -22.38
CA ASN A 198 8.93 0.28 -22.93
C ASN A 198 9.95 0.02 -24.03
N TYR A 199 10.64 -1.12 -23.96
CA TYR A 199 11.34 -1.61 -25.13
C TYR A 199 10.34 -2.21 -26.12
N VAL A 200 10.54 -1.95 -27.41
CA VAL A 200 9.69 -2.43 -28.49
C VAL A 200 10.59 -3.11 -29.52
N THR A 201 10.27 -4.36 -29.84
CA THR A 201 11.02 -5.17 -30.80
C THR A 201 10.34 -5.14 -32.16
N PRO A 202 11.04 -4.79 -33.25
CA PRO A 202 10.51 -4.90 -34.60
C PRO A 202 10.07 -6.34 -34.93
N VAL A 203 8.99 -6.48 -35.69
CA VAL A 203 8.57 -7.80 -36.18
C VAL A 203 9.36 -8.13 -37.45
N THR A 204 10.25 -9.12 -37.36
CA THR A 204 11.10 -9.58 -38.47
C THR A 204 10.53 -10.82 -39.16
N GLY A 205 10.87 -11.03 -40.43
CA GLY A 205 10.50 -12.25 -41.18
C GLY A 205 9.02 -12.35 -41.56
N VAL A 206 8.21 -11.32 -41.31
CA VAL A 206 6.85 -11.22 -41.83
C VAL A 206 6.90 -10.55 -43.19
N THR A 207 6.28 -11.18 -44.18
CA THR A 207 6.10 -10.62 -45.52
C THR A 207 4.60 -10.54 -45.81
N THR A 208 4.12 -9.39 -46.25
CA THR A 208 2.72 -9.24 -46.65
C THR A 208 2.67 -8.67 -48.06
N THR A 209 1.87 -9.30 -48.93
CA THR A 209 1.63 -8.83 -50.29
C THR A 209 0.15 -8.47 -50.45
N LYS A 210 -0.13 -7.25 -50.89
CA LYS A 210 -1.49 -6.80 -51.21
C LYS A 210 -1.47 -5.88 -52.42
N ASN A 211 -2.38 -6.08 -53.37
CA ASN A 211 -2.49 -5.29 -54.61
C ASN A 211 -1.16 -5.15 -55.38
N GLY A 212 -0.32 -6.19 -55.39
CA GLY A 212 0.98 -6.19 -56.09
C GLY A 212 2.14 -5.51 -55.35
N VAL A 213 1.89 -4.97 -54.14
CA VAL A 213 2.92 -4.41 -53.26
C VAL A 213 3.31 -5.44 -52.21
N THR A 214 4.59 -5.74 -52.08
CA THR A 214 5.13 -6.65 -51.06
C THR A 214 5.95 -5.86 -50.04
N ILE A 215 5.68 -6.07 -48.75
CA ILE A 215 6.43 -5.44 -47.65
C ILE A 215 7.12 -6.51 -46.81
N SER A 216 8.41 -6.32 -46.55
CA SER A 216 9.24 -7.16 -45.68
C SER A 216 10.22 -6.32 -44.85
N ASP A 217 10.84 -6.97 -43.86
CA ASP A 217 12.04 -6.48 -43.14
C ASP A 217 11.90 -5.06 -42.54
N VAL A 218 10.83 -4.87 -41.77
CA VAL A 218 10.60 -3.61 -41.05
C VAL A 218 11.61 -3.46 -39.90
N SER A 219 12.25 -2.30 -39.82
CA SER A 219 13.12 -1.89 -38.73
C SER A 219 12.63 -0.57 -38.13
N LEU A 220 12.79 -0.43 -36.82
CA LEU A 220 12.50 0.80 -36.09
C LEU A 220 13.81 1.56 -35.88
N LEU A 221 13.80 2.88 -36.10
CA LEU A 221 14.96 3.72 -35.78
C LEU A 221 15.17 3.91 -34.27
N ASN A 222 14.09 3.76 -33.49
CA ASN A 222 14.12 3.79 -32.04
C ASN A 222 13.23 2.67 -31.47
N ASN A 223 13.81 1.86 -30.61
CA ASN A 223 13.15 0.72 -29.96
C ASN A 223 12.56 1.09 -28.59
N MET A 224 12.54 2.36 -28.21
CA MET A 224 11.91 2.81 -26.96
C MET A 224 10.58 3.50 -27.23
N LEU A 225 9.58 3.19 -26.41
CA LEU A 225 8.33 3.95 -26.29
C LEU A 225 8.22 4.49 -24.87
N ASP A 226 8.24 5.81 -24.75
CA ASP A 226 8.05 6.49 -23.48
C ASP A 226 6.55 6.69 -23.22
N VAL A 227 6.14 6.38 -21.99
CA VAL A 227 4.74 6.29 -21.59
C VAL A 227 4.54 7.02 -20.27
N ILE A 228 3.63 7.99 -20.27
CA ILE A 228 3.11 8.59 -19.05
C ILE A 228 1.93 7.74 -18.57
N ILE A 229 1.88 7.49 -17.27
CA ILE A 229 0.86 6.65 -16.66
C ILE A 229 0.05 7.47 -15.67
N PHE A 230 -1.26 7.27 -15.70
CA PHE A 230 -2.18 7.73 -14.66
C PHE A 230 -3.07 6.55 -14.26
N GLY A 231 -3.09 6.19 -12.99
CA GLY A 231 -3.87 5.02 -12.57
C GLY A 231 -4.50 5.16 -11.20
N GLY A 232 -5.44 4.25 -10.95
CA GLY A 232 -6.12 4.09 -9.69
C GLY A 232 -6.03 2.65 -9.23
N ARG A 233 -5.64 2.45 -7.97
CA ARG A 233 -5.56 1.15 -7.31
C ARG A 233 -6.60 1.05 -6.21
N ALA A 234 -7.31 -0.07 -6.16
CA ALA A 234 -8.23 -0.40 -5.08
C ALA A 234 -7.72 -1.64 -4.33
N PHE A 235 -7.71 -1.57 -3.01
CA PHE A 235 -7.34 -2.68 -2.13
C PHE A 235 -8.62 -3.33 -1.60
N PHE A 236 -8.86 -4.58 -2.00
CA PHE A 236 -10.02 -5.35 -1.51
C PHE A 236 -9.70 -6.07 -0.19
N SER A 237 -8.41 -6.31 0.07
CA SER A 237 -7.88 -6.84 1.33
C SER A 237 -6.41 -6.46 1.47
N ASP A 238 -5.79 -6.85 2.60
CA ASP A 238 -4.34 -6.70 2.81
C ASP A 238 -3.48 -7.55 1.83
N TYR A 239 -4.10 -8.41 1.03
CA TYR A 239 -3.40 -9.35 0.15
C TYR A 239 -3.84 -9.27 -1.30
N VAL A 240 -4.86 -8.47 -1.63
CA VAL A 240 -5.41 -8.38 -2.98
C VAL A 240 -5.67 -6.93 -3.34
N ALA A 241 -5.08 -6.49 -4.44
CA ALA A 241 -5.31 -5.19 -5.03
C ALA A 241 -5.66 -5.31 -6.51
N PHE A 242 -6.46 -4.39 -7.01
CA PHE A 242 -6.76 -4.25 -8.42
C PHE A 242 -6.44 -2.85 -8.91
N ASP A 243 -5.90 -2.79 -10.11
CA ASP A 243 -5.31 -1.58 -10.67
C ASP A 243 -5.89 -1.33 -12.06
N ILE A 244 -6.26 -0.07 -12.32
CA ILE A 244 -6.66 0.41 -13.64
C ILE A 244 -5.80 1.61 -13.98
N ALA A 245 -5.07 1.54 -15.09
CA ALA A 245 -4.17 2.59 -15.52
C ALA A 245 -4.47 3.05 -16.96
N MET A 246 -4.49 4.35 -17.19
CA MET A 246 -4.37 4.96 -18.50
C MET A 246 -2.89 5.13 -18.85
N LEU A 247 -2.53 4.70 -20.05
CA LEU A 247 -1.19 4.77 -20.61
C LEU A 247 -1.20 5.78 -21.75
N MET A 248 -0.28 6.74 -21.75
CA MET A 248 -0.14 7.72 -22.81
C MET A 248 1.25 7.61 -23.39
N GLY A 249 1.37 6.94 -24.54
CA GLY A 249 2.63 6.78 -25.24
C GLY A 249 2.93 7.98 -26.13
N TYR A 250 4.17 8.43 -26.08
CA TYR A 250 4.72 9.46 -26.96
C TYR A 250 6.01 8.96 -27.59
N ARG A 251 6.15 9.17 -28.90
CA ARG A 251 7.38 8.96 -29.66
C ARG A 251 7.88 10.30 -30.18
N SER A 252 9.19 10.49 -30.18
CA SER A 252 9.78 11.75 -30.64
C SER A 252 9.56 11.90 -32.15
N SER A 253 9.45 13.14 -32.63
CA SER A 253 9.13 13.46 -34.04
C SER A 253 10.18 13.03 -35.08
N GLY A 254 11.26 12.38 -34.65
CA GLY A 254 12.27 11.75 -35.51
C GLY A 254 12.24 10.21 -35.51
N ASP A 255 11.31 9.59 -34.77
CA ASP A 255 11.14 8.14 -34.77
C ASP A 255 10.41 7.72 -36.06
N HIS A 256 11.15 7.23 -37.05
CA HIS A 256 10.58 6.63 -38.26
C HIS A 256 10.74 5.10 -38.22
N ALA A 257 9.86 4.39 -38.92
CA ALA A 257 10.07 2.99 -39.25
C ALA A 257 10.52 2.87 -40.70
N LEU A 258 11.52 2.05 -40.96
CA LEU A 258 12.01 1.74 -42.31
C LEU A 258 11.44 0.37 -42.70
N ALA A 259 10.81 0.27 -43.86
CA ALA A 259 10.28 -0.98 -44.40
C ALA A 259 10.84 -1.21 -45.81
N TYR A 260 11.18 -2.46 -46.14
CA TYR A 260 11.55 -2.82 -47.51
C TYR A 260 10.27 -3.08 -48.31
N VAL A 261 10.15 -2.46 -49.48
CA VAL A 261 8.99 -2.59 -50.37
C VAL A 261 9.47 -3.08 -51.72
N ASP A 262 9.12 -4.31 -52.06
CA ASP A 262 9.50 -4.91 -53.34
C ASP A 262 8.48 -4.57 -54.43
N ASN A 263 8.94 -4.46 -55.68
CA ASN A 263 8.18 -4.13 -56.89
C ASN A 263 7.81 -2.64 -57.13
N ILE A 264 8.55 -1.69 -56.55
CA ILE A 264 8.46 -0.29 -56.96
C ILE A 264 9.85 0.26 -57.31
N SER A 265 10.12 0.43 -58.61
CA SER A 265 11.27 1.20 -59.10
C SER A 265 11.04 2.71 -58.89
N PHE A 266 11.04 3.20 -57.64
CA PHE A 266 11.27 4.63 -57.42
C PHE A 266 12.78 4.85 -57.23
N LYS A 267 13.43 5.46 -58.23
CA LYS A 267 14.60 6.31 -57.98
C LYS A 267 14.15 7.38 -56.99
N VAL A 268 14.50 7.22 -55.71
CA VAL A 268 14.23 8.23 -54.68
C VAL A 268 15.20 9.39 -54.88
N ASN A 269 14.86 10.31 -55.77
CA ASN A 269 15.15 11.73 -55.50
C ASN A 269 13.85 12.31 -54.95
N ASN A 270 13.80 12.38 -53.62
CA ASN A 270 12.84 13.09 -52.77
C ASN A 270 11.35 12.67 -52.85
N ASN A 271 10.85 12.23 -51.70
CA ASN A 271 9.45 12.16 -51.27
C ASN A 271 8.64 10.91 -51.68
N LEU A 272 8.99 9.76 -51.09
CA LEU A 272 7.96 9.05 -50.32
C LEU A 272 7.80 9.85 -49.03
N ASP A 273 6.71 10.61 -48.90
CA ASP A 273 6.39 11.29 -47.65
C ASP A 273 6.31 10.23 -46.55
N SER A 274 7.23 10.35 -45.59
CA SER A 274 7.27 9.70 -44.28
C SER A 274 6.14 8.71 -44.02
N VAL A 275 6.47 7.44 -43.73
CA VAL A 275 5.63 6.62 -42.83
C VAL A 275 5.37 7.52 -41.63
N LYS A 276 4.15 8.07 -41.51
CA LYS A 276 3.87 9.09 -40.50
C LYS A 276 4.19 8.48 -39.15
N SER A 277 5.19 9.08 -38.51
CA SER A 277 5.61 8.75 -37.15
C SER A 277 4.39 8.68 -36.26
N PHE A 278 4.34 7.62 -35.45
CA PHE A 278 3.42 7.41 -34.33
C PHE A 278 2.83 8.73 -33.81
N GLY A 279 1.52 8.95 -34.00
CA GLY A 279 0.80 9.92 -33.18
C GLY A 279 0.81 9.49 -31.71
N THR A 280 0.30 10.34 -30.83
CA THR A 280 0.04 9.99 -29.41
C THR A 280 -0.73 8.67 -29.33
N SER A 281 -0.19 7.67 -28.65
CA SER A 281 -0.87 6.40 -28.41
C SER A 281 -1.52 6.41 -27.02
N PHE A 282 -2.69 5.78 -26.92
CA PHE A 282 -3.44 5.67 -25.67
C PHE A 282 -3.65 4.20 -25.36
N GLY A 283 -3.36 3.81 -24.13
CA GLY A 283 -3.59 2.47 -23.64
C GLY A 283 -4.39 2.48 -22.34
N THR A 284 -4.97 1.33 -22.03
CA THR A 284 -5.56 1.03 -20.72
C THR A 284 -4.99 -0.29 -20.23
N ALA A 285 -4.50 -0.32 -19.01
CA ALA A 285 -4.04 -1.52 -18.34
C ALA A 285 -4.94 -1.87 -17.16
N PHE A 286 -5.20 -3.15 -17.00
CA PHE A 286 -5.88 -3.74 -15.86
C PHE A 286 -4.92 -4.72 -15.20
N THR A 287 -4.74 -4.65 -13.89
CA THR A 287 -3.86 -5.60 -13.18
C THR A 287 -4.50 -6.08 -11.89
N LEU A 288 -4.51 -7.39 -11.68
CA LEU A 288 -4.89 -8.00 -10.40
C LEU A 288 -3.63 -8.44 -9.68
N TYR A 289 -3.37 -7.88 -8.51
CA TYR A 289 -2.18 -8.16 -7.71
C TYR A 289 -2.50 -9.05 -6.51
N GLY A 290 -1.65 -10.06 -6.31
CA GLY A 290 -1.35 -10.56 -4.97
C GLY A 290 -0.39 -9.58 -4.30
N VAL A 291 -0.74 -9.13 -3.09
CA VAL A 291 0.05 -8.19 -2.32
C VAL A 291 0.71 -8.92 -1.15
N TYR A 292 2.02 -8.78 -1.05
CA TYR A 292 2.85 -9.39 -0.02
C TYR A 292 3.43 -8.27 0.86
N PRO A 293 2.83 -8.00 2.04
CA PRO A 293 3.39 -7.07 3.00
C PRO A 293 4.77 -7.54 3.46
N ILE A 294 5.83 -6.79 3.19
CA ILE A 294 7.18 -7.07 3.69
C ILE A 294 7.33 -6.45 5.09
N ASN A 295 6.88 -5.21 5.25
CA ASN A 295 6.85 -4.48 6.51
C ASN A 295 5.75 -3.40 6.44
N PRO A 296 5.42 -2.67 7.52
CA PRO A 296 4.33 -1.67 7.52
C PRO A 296 4.45 -0.55 6.47
N ALA A 297 5.64 -0.32 5.92
CA ALA A 297 5.93 0.71 4.93
C ALA A 297 6.34 0.15 3.57
N THR A 298 6.32 -1.18 3.35
CA THR A 298 6.80 -1.78 2.10
C THR A 298 6.01 -3.00 1.69
N ASP A 299 5.57 -2.99 0.43
CA ASP A 299 4.80 -4.07 -0.17
C ASP A 299 5.46 -4.57 -1.44
N PHE A 300 5.40 -5.87 -1.64
CA PHE A 300 5.69 -6.48 -2.93
C PHE A 300 4.40 -6.86 -3.63
N PHE A 301 4.30 -6.54 -4.91
CA PHE A 301 3.15 -6.81 -5.76
C PHE A 301 3.57 -7.77 -6.85
N ILE A 302 2.71 -8.74 -7.15
CA ILE A 302 2.85 -9.58 -8.32
C ILE A 302 1.49 -10.06 -8.80
N GLY A 303 1.29 -10.10 -10.11
CA GLY A 303 0.07 -10.67 -10.66
C GLY A 303 -0.13 -10.46 -12.15
N PRO A 304 -1.14 -11.11 -12.72
CA PRO A 304 -1.46 -10.99 -14.12
C PRO A 304 -2.07 -9.61 -14.42
N GLY A 305 -1.69 -9.06 -15.56
CA GLY A 305 -2.25 -7.86 -16.14
C GLY A 305 -2.72 -8.08 -17.57
N TYR A 306 -3.54 -7.15 -18.05
CA TYR A 306 -4.00 -7.09 -19.41
C TYR A 306 -3.95 -5.64 -19.89
N GLU A 307 -3.31 -5.42 -21.04
CA GLU A 307 -3.17 -4.11 -21.65
C GLU A 307 -3.92 -4.07 -22.98
N LEU A 308 -4.58 -2.95 -23.23
CA LEU A 308 -5.26 -2.61 -24.46
C LEU A 308 -4.67 -1.30 -24.96
N TRP A 309 -4.18 -1.25 -26.18
CA TRP A 309 -3.56 -0.08 -26.78
C TRP A 309 -4.29 0.33 -28.07
N SER A 310 -4.45 1.63 -28.25
CA SER A 310 -5.00 2.28 -29.42
C SER A 310 -4.03 3.38 -29.89
N ILE A 311 -3.60 3.31 -31.14
CA ILE A 311 -2.69 4.28 -31.74
C ILE A 311 -3.51 5.31 -32.55
N GLY A 312 -3.31 6.61 -32.31
CA GLY A 312 -4.06 7.66 -33.00
C GLY A 312 -3.68 7.79 -34.47
N GLY A 313 -4.66 7.80 -35.39
CA GLY A 313 -4.39 8.00 -36.84
C GLY A 313 -5.42 7.49 -37.87
N GLY A 314 -6.57 6.94 -37.46
CA GLY A 314 -7.60 6.43 -38.37
C GLY A 314 -7.78 4.91 -38.26
N GLU A 315 -9.03 4.46 -38.20
CA GLU A 315 -9.51 3.10 -37.84
C GLU A 315 -8.74 2.44 -36.68
N PHE A 316 -9.29 2.55 -35.46
CA PHE A 316 -8.83 1.90 -34.22
C PHE A 316 -8.04 0.60 -34.44
N LEU A 317 -6.71 0.71 -34.38
CA LEU A 317 -5.81 -0.45 -34.37
C LEU A 317 -5.62 -0.84 -32.90
N ASN A 318 -6.19 -1.98 -32.53
CA ASN A 318 -6.20 -2.50 -31.17
C ASN A 318 -5.04 -3.49 -31.00
N PHE A 319 -4.04 -3.13 -30.20
CA PHE A 319 -3.08 -4.09 -29.67
C PHE A 319 -3.51 -4.52 -28.28
N SER A 320 -3.26 -5.78 -27.93
CA SER A 320 -3.43 -6.25 -26.56
C SER A 320 -2.28 -7.15 -26.10
N SER A 321 -2.02 -7.11 -24.80
CA SER A 321 -1.00 -7.95 -24.17
C SER A 321 -1.52 -8.50 -22.85
N VAL A 322 -1.29 -9.80 -22.61
CA VAL A 322 -1.34 -10.37 -21.26
C VAL A 322 0.04 -10.21 -20.65
N THR A 323 0.12 -9.56 -19.50
CA THR A 323 1.38 -9.25 -18.82
C THR A 323 1.47 -9.98 -17.49
N LEU A 324 2.69 -10.28 -17.04
CA LEU A 324 3.00 -10.48 -15.64
C LEU A 324 3.53 -9.15 -15.11
N SER A 325 2.81 -8.55 -14.18
CA SER A 325 3.23 -7.32 -13.50
C SER A 325 3.81 -7.66 -12.15
N TYR A 326 4.88 -6.97 -11.77
CA TYR A 326 5.51 -7.12 -10.46
C TYR A 326 6.09 -5.79 -10.02
N GLY A 327 6.21 -5.56 -8.72
CA GLY A 327 6.76 -4.31 -8.23
C GLY A 327 6.98 -4.29 -6.74
N ILE A 328 7.72 -3.29 -6.29
CA ILE A 328 7.90 -3.00 -4.88
C ILE A 328 7.48 -1.55 -4.63
N GLU A 329 6.75 -1.35 -3.55
CA GLU A 329 6.20 -0.06 -3.15
C GLU A 329 6.70 0.30 -1.77
N TRP A 330 7.11 1.55 -1.62
CA TRP A 330 7.48 2.14 -0.33
C TRP A 330 6.50 3.25 0.02
N ARG A 331 6.01 3.25 1.27
CA ARG A 331 5.14 4.27 1.84
C ARG A 331 5.92 5.10 2.86
N PHE A 332 6.07 6.39 2.60
CA PHE A 332 6.92 7.27 3.42
C PHE A 332 6.12 8.08 4.45
N SER A 333 4.81 8.28 4.22
CA SER A 333 3.89 8.96 5.14
C SER A 333 2.43 8.50 4.92
N SER A 334 1.52 8.85 5.83
CA SER A 334 0.07 8.64 5.66
C SER A 334 -0.39 9.38 4.40
N GLY A 335 -0.65 8.64 3.32
CA GLY A 335 -1.10 9.19 2.05
C GLY A 335 -0.08 9.31 0.93
N ILE A 336 1.23 9.02 1.10
CA ILE A 336 2.21 9.14 -0.01
C ILE A 336 3.18 7.96 -0.07
N GLY A 337 3.42 7.46 -1.29
CA GLY A 337 4.40 6.41 -1.57
C GLY A 337 4.99 6.49 -2.96
N ILE A 338 5.98 5.64 -3.21
CA ILE A 338 6.61 5.45 -4.52
C ILE A 338 6.61 3.95 -4.79
N ASP A 339 6.27 3.55 -6.00
CA ASP A 339 6.56 2.20 -6.48
C ASP A 339 7.57 2.20 -7.61
N ILE A 340 8.29 1.08 -7.71
CA ILE A 340 9.02 0.69 -8.91
C ILE A 340 8.38 -0.61 -9.36
N PHE A 341 7.87 -0.64 -10.59
CA PHE A 341 7.18 -1.79 -11.13
C PHE A 341 7.71 -2.14 -12.51
N GLY A 342 7.67 -3.44 -12.81
CA GLY A 342 8.00 -3.99 -14.11
C GLY A 342 6.82 -4.75 -14.69
N LYS A 343 6.76 -4.78 -16.01
CA LYS A 343 5.79 -5.59 -16.75
C LYS A 343 6.53 -6.48 -17.72
N TYR A 344 6.23 -7.76 -17.68
CA TYR A 344 6.73 -8.73 -18.62
C TYR A 344 5.58 -9.24 -19.50
N PRO A 345 5.61 -8.98 -20.81
CA PRO A 345 4.59 -9.50 -21.71
C PRO A 345 4.70 -11.02 -21.84
N LEU A 346 3.62 -11.74 -21.49
CA LEU A 346 3.52 -13.19 -21.64
C LEU A 346 3.00 -13.57 -23.03
N PHE A 347 1.98 -12.85 -23.50
CA PHE A 347 1.37 -13.06 -24.81
C PHE A 347 0.97 -11.72 -25.40
N ASN A 348 1.50 -11.40 -26.58
CA ASN A 348 1.27 -10.13 -27.24
C ASN A 348 0.74 -10.38 -28.64
N SER A 349 -0.31 -9.66 -29.03
CA SER A 349 -0.54 -9.41 -30.45
C SER A 349 0.68 -8.65 -31.02
N SER A 350 0.79 -8.54 -32.33
CA SER A 350 1.75 -7.56 -32.89
C SER A 350 1.01 -6.25 -33.09
N ASP A 351 1.69 -5.12 -32.92
CA ASP A 351 1.16 -3.82 -33.33
C ASP A 351 0.97 -3.86 -34.84
N ILE A 352 -0.27 -3.76 -35.30
CA ILE A 352 -0.59 -3.75 -36.72
C ILE A 352 -0.75 -2.29 -37.13
N GLU A 353 0.12 -1.78 -38.00
CA GLU A 353 0.05 -0.43 -38.53
C GLU A 353 -0.56 -0.38 -39.93
N THR A 354 -1.17 0.76 -40.26
CA THR A 354 -1.76 1.02 -41.58
C THR A 354 -0.80 1.87 -42.40
N ILE A 355 -0.38 1.36 -43.56
CA ILE A 355 0.53 2.06 -44.48
C ILE A 355 -0.29 2.85 -45.50
N TYR A 356 0.08 4.11 -45.74
CA TYR A 356 -0.64 5.05 -46.60
C TYR A 356 0.19 5.48 -47.83
N ASN A 357 -0.50 5.79 -48.93
CA ASN A 357 0.05 6.53 -50.08
C ASN A 357 -0.91 7.69 -50.43
N TYR A 358 -0.44 8.94 -50.35
CA TYR A 358 -1.24 10.15 -50.62
C TYR A 358 -2.69 10.07 -50.07
N ASN A 359 -2.85 9.70 -48.80
CA ASN A 359 -4.11 9.51 -48.06
C ASN A 359 -4.96 8.26 -48.42
N THR A 360 -4.46 7.34 -49.23
CA THR A 360 -5.10 6.05 -49.48
C THR A 360 -4.44 4.95 -48.66
N THR A 361 -5.23 4.19 -47.89
CA THR A 361 -4.75 3.01 -47.16
C THR A 361 -4.29 1.93 -48.14
N ILE A 362 -3.01 1.58 -48.10
CA ILE A 362 -2.41 0.54 -48.93
C ILE A 362 -2.63 -0.84 -48.28
N MET A 363 -2.19 -1.01 -47.02
CA MET A 363 -2.23 -2.29 -46.31
C MET A 363 -2.01 -2.15 -44.81
N LYS A 364 -2.47 -3.14 -44.05
CA LYS A 364 -2.21 -3.31 -42.61
C LYS A 364 -1.05 -4.31 -42.42
N PHE A 365 -0.05 -3.99 -41.60
CA PHE A 365 1.16 -4.81 -41.43
C PHE A 365 1.65 -4.79 -39.96
N PRO A 366 2.05 -5.94 -39.37
CA PRO A 366 2.58 -5.98 -38.02
C PRO A 366 3.99 -5.37 -37.94
N MET A 367 4.17 -4.29 -37.19
CA MET A 367 5.44 -3.55 -37.15
C MET A 367 6.27 -3.82 -35.90
N ALA A 368 5.62 -4.03 -34.75
CA ALA A 368 6.34 -4.10 -33.48
C ALA A 368 5.66 -4.99 -32.44
N LYS A 369 6.42 -5.40 -31.42
CA LYS A 369 5.94 -6.08 -30.21
C LYS A 369 6.52 -5.42 -28.97
N PHE A 370 5.69 -5.20 -27.95
CA PHE A 370 6.16 -4.76 -26.64
C PHE A 370 7.06 -5.81 -25.99
N GLY A 371 8.19 -5.37 -25.46
CA GLY A 371 9.09 -6.13 -24.61
C GLY A 371 8.88 -5.82 -23.13
N PRO A 372 9.76 -6.34 -22.26
CA PRO A 372 9.74 -6.03 -20.84
C PRO A 372 9.92 -4.53 -20.60
N SER A 373 9.30 -4.04 -19.54
CA SER A 373 9.35 -2.62 -19.21
C SER A 373 9.44 -2.37 -17.72
N PHE A 374 9.95 -1.19 -17.37
CA PHE A 374 10.18 -0.74 -16.01
C PHE A 374 9.70 0.69 -15.84
N ALA A 375 9.08 0.96 -14.72
CA ALA A 375 8.51 2.25 -14.39
C ALA A 375 8.63 2.58 -12.92
N ALA A 376 8.46 3.87 -12.65
CA ALA A 376 8.34 4.40 -11.31
C ALA A 376 7.09 5.28 -11.23
N ASN A 377 6.28 5.09 -10.19
CA ASN A 377 5.14 5.94 -9.91
C ASN A 377 5.29 6.70 -8.59
N LEU A 378 4.72 7.89 -8.55
CA LEU A 378 4.37 8.57 -7.29
C LEU A 378 2.90 8.27 -6.97
N ILE A 379 2.63 7.83 -5.75
CA ILE A 379 1.34 7.29 -5.31
C ILE A 379 0.78 8.14 -4.18
N PHE A 380 -0.51 8.42 -4.25
CA PHE A 380 -1.30 9.13 -3.26
C PHE A 380 -2.44 8.24 -2.79
N TYR A 381 -2.57 8.05 -1.49
CA TYR A 381 -3.51 7.09 -0.93
C TYR A 381 -4.67 7.77 -0.17
N PHE A 382 -5.82 7.09 -0.11
CA PHE A 382 -7.08 7.62 0.42
C PHE A 382 -7.94 6.58 1.17
#